data_AF-A0A939WSJ7-F1
#
_entry.id   AF-A0A939WSJ7-F1
#
_cell.length_a   1.000
_cell.length_b   1.000
_cell.length_c   1.000
_cell.angle_alpha   90.00
_cell.angle_beta   90.00
_cell.angle_gamma   90.00
#
_symmetry.space_group_name_H-M   'P 1'
#
loop_
_entity.id
_entity.type
_entity.pdbx_description
1 polymer ?
#
loop_
_entity_poly.entity_id
_entity_poly.type
_entity_poly.pdbx_seq_one_letter_code
_entity_poly.pdbx_strand_id
1 'polypeptide(L)'
;MKRGKKPTLEDFTAVAEATKGTISKMAEAFGVDRCTVYNWCAKDPRFNAVVENYKGKFLDECLRSGRVLALGIPKDANDLKKGWVSPPDGSMLRYFISTLGRKEGYGEAIDITSKGESIKPDPVIVEVIDNRDKVEKAQEEEQQ
;
A
#
# COMPACT_ATOMS: atom_id res chain seq x y z
N MET A 1 21.30 2.77 -19.14
CA MET A 1 20.77 2.85 -17.77
C MET A 1 21.87 2.50 -16.78
N LYS A 2 22.22 3.39 -15.85
CA LYS A 2 23.22 3.10 -14.81
C LYS A 2 22.57 2.23 -13.73
N ARG A 3 22.97 0.96 -13.64
CA ARG A 3 22.69 0.14 -12.46
C ARG A 3 23.58 0.66 -11.33
N GLY A 4 23.05 1.57 -10.52
CA GLY A 4 23.78 2.07 -9.34
C GLY A 4 24.15 0.92 -8.41
N LYS A 5 25.35 0.98 -7.82
CA LYS A 5 25.79 0.00 -6.82
C LYS A 5 24.79 0.00 -5.65
N LYS A 6 24.38 -1.18 -5.17
CA LYS A 6 23.52 -1.29 -3.97
C LYS A 6 24.24 -0.60 -2.79
N PRO A 7 23.62 0.39 -2.13
CA PRO A 7 24.24 1.08 -1.00
C PRO A 7 24.33 0.16 0.22
N THR A 8 25.12 0.54 1.21
CA THR A 8 25.10 -0.12 2.52
C THR A 8 23.79 0.21 3.25
N LEU A 9 23.45 -0.58 4.27
CA LEU A 9 22.25 -0.31 5.08
C LEU A 9 22.36 1.04 5.82
N GLU A 10 23.57 1.40 6.24
CA GLU A 10 23.85 2.67 6.93
C GLU A 10 23.61 3.86 5.99
N ASP A 11 24.19 3.84 4.79
CA ASP A 11 23.96 4.89 3.78
C ASP A 11 22.49 4.98 3.40
N PHE A 12 21.83 3.82 3.23
CA PHE A 12 20.40 3.77 2.94
C PHE A 12 19.55 4.42 4.03
N THR A 13 19.90 4.16 5.29
CA THR A 13 19.21 4.73 6.45
C THR A 13 19.43 6.24 6.55
N ALA A 14 20.66 6.71 6.34
CA ALA A 14 21.00 8.13 6.36
C ALA A 14 20.26 8.90 5.25
N VAL A 15 20.20 8.35 4.03
CA VAL A 15 19.45 8.96 2.93
C VAL A 15 17.94 8.90 3.18
N ALA A 16 17.42 7.80 3.73
CA ALA A 16 16.01 7.71 4.13
C ALA A 16 15.65 8.78 5.17
N GLU A 17 16.54 9.06 6.12
CA GLU A 17 16.37 10.13 7.11
C GLU A 17 16.35 11.51 6.49
N ALA A 18 17.35 11.84 5.67
CA ALA A 18 17.42 13.14 4.99
C ALA A 18 16.20 13.41 4.08
N THR A 19 15.59 12.35 3.54
CA THR A 19 14.47 12.45 2.60
C THR A 19 13.11 12.15 3.23
N LYS A 20 13.07 11.89 4.55
CA LYS A 20 11.87 11.45 5.29
C LYS A 20 11.18 10.23 4.66
N GLY A 21 11.97 9.30 4.10
CA GLY A 21 11.47 8.07 3.47
C GLY A 21 10.81 8.27 2.10
N THR A 22 10.95 9.44 1.47
CA THR A 22 10.39 9.70 0.14
C THR A 22 11.19 8.95 -0.92
N ILE A 23 10.66 7.83 -1.43
CA ILE A 23 11.36 6.95 -2.39
C ILE A 23 11.90 7.69 -3.62
N SER A 24 11.15 8.65 -4.18
CA SER A 24 11.62 9.45 -5.33
C SER A 24 12.89 10.24 -4.99
N LYS A 25 12.92 10.90 -3.84
CA LYS A 25 14.08 11.68 -3.38
C LYS A 25 15.25 10.79 -2.99
N MET A 26 14.98 9.61 -2.44
CA MET A 26 16.02 8.61 -2.19
C MET A 26 16.67 8.15 -3.49
N ALA A 27 15.84 7.89 -4.52
CA ALA A 27 16.34 7.48 -5.83
C ALA A 27 17.20 8.58 -6.47
N GLU A 28 16.78 9.85 -6.39
CA GLU A 28 17.57 11.01 -6.80
C GLU A 28 18.91 11.10 -6.05
N ALA A 29 18.90 10.94 -4.73
CA ALA A 29 20.10 10.99 -3.90
C ALA A 29 21.12 9.88 -4.24
N PHE A 30 20.63 8.70 -4.63
CA PHE A 30 21.47 7.59 -5.09
C PHE A 30 21.80 7.65 -6.59
N GLY A 31 21.22 8.58 -7.34
CA GLY A 31 21.38 8.66 -8.80
C GLY A 31 20.83 7.43 -9.54
N VAL A 32 19.77 6.82 -9.01
CA VAL A 32 19.11 5.63 -9.57
C VAL A 32 17.64 5.89 -9.86
N ASP A 33 17.00 4.97 -10.57
CA ASP A 33 15.55 4.99 -10.78
C ASP A 33 14.79 4.48 -9.53
N ARG A 34 13.55 4.95 -9.32
CA ARG A 34 12.68 4.50 -8.22
C ARG A 34 12.50 2.99 -8.18
N CYS A 35 12.38 2.33 -9.33
CA CYS A 35 12.27 0.87 -9.41
C CYS A 35 13.48 0.16 -8.82
N THR A 36 14.66 0.79 -8.88
CA THR A 36 15.89 0.23 -8.29
C THR A 36 15.81 0.21 -6.76
N VAL A 37 15.27 1.28 -6.16
CA VAL A 37 15.05 1.36 -4.71
C VAL A 37 14.05 0.30 -4.26
N TYR A 38 12.93 0.15 -4.97
CA TYR A 38 11.96 -0.92 -4.68
C TYR A 38 12.58 -2.31 -4.79
N ASN A 39 13.41 -2.54 -5.82
CA ASN A 39 14.12 -3.80 -5.98
C ASN A 39 15.09 -4.09 -4.82
N TRP A 40 15.70 -3.07 -4.21
CA TRP A 40 16.52 -3.27 -3.01
C TRP A 40 15.66 -3.67 -1.80
N CYS A 41 14.54 -3.00 -1.57
CA CYS A 41 13.60 -3.34 -0.50
C CYS A 41 13.01 -4.74 -0.67
N ALA A 42 12.69 -5.15 -1.90
CA ALA A 42 12.16 -6.49 -2.18
C ALA A 42 13.18 -7.61 -1.91
N LYS A 43 14.47 -7.33 -2.13
CA LYS A 43 15.56 -8.32 -1.95
C LYS A 43 16.13 -8.35 -0.54
N ASP A 44 16.06 -7.26 0.21
CA ASP A 44 16.63 -7.14 1.56
C ASP A 44 15.58 -6.60 2.54
N PRO A 45 15.03 -7.46 3.42
CA PRO A 45 14.01 -7.06 4.38
C PRO A 45 14.42 -5.90 5.28
N ARG A 46 15.71 -5.72 5.56
CA ARG A 46 16.21 -4.61 6.39
C ARG A 46 16.03 -3.26 5.71
N PHE A 47 16.19 -3.21 4.38
CA PHE A 47 15.94 -2.01 3.59
C PHE A 47 14.45 -1.67 3.56
N ASN A 48 13.61 -2.71 3.44
CA ASN A 48 12.17 -2.52 3.52
C ASN A 48 11.73 -2.02 4.91
N ALA A 49 12.32 -2.55 5.99
CA ALA A 49 12.02 -2.11 7.35
C ALA A 49 12.33 -0.62 7.56
N VAL A 50 13.41 -0.09 6.98
CA VAL A 50 13.72 1.35 7.01
C VAL A 50 12.60 2.16 6.36
N VAL A 51 12.15 1.76 5.15
CA VAL A 51 11.06 2.46 4.43
C VAL A 51 9.74 2.39 5.21
N GLU A 52 9.38 1.22 5.72
CA GLU A 52 8.15 1.04 6.49
C GLU A 52 8.18 1.84 7.80
N ASN A 53 9.35 1.95 8.46
CA ASN A 53 9.51 2.81 9.64
C ASN A 53 9.19 4.28 9.33
N TYR A 54 9.65 4.80 8.18
CA TYR A 54 9.31 6.18 7.79
C TYR A 54 7.83 6.36 7.44
N LYS A 55 7.16 5.33 6.88
CA LYS A 55 5.71 5.37 6.70
C LYS A 55 4.98 5.39 8.05
N GLY A 56 5.45 4.61 9.03
CA GLY A 56 4.94 4.62 10.40
C GLY A 56 5.11 5.99 11.07
N LYS A 57 6.29 6.59 11.00
CA LYS A 57 6.53 7.95 11.49
C LYS A 57 5.58 8.98 10.87
N PHE A 58 5.30 8.87 9.57
CA PHE A 58 4.35 9.76 8.91
C PHE A 58 2.89 9.50 9.35
N LEU A 59 2.53 8.24 9.60
CA LEU A 59 1.24 7.89 10.20
C LEU A 59 1.10 8.50 11.61
N ASP A 60 2.14 8.42 12.45
CA ASP A 60 2.15 9.02 13.78
C ASP A 60 1.92 10.54 13.72
N GLU A 61 2.55 11.22 12.75
CA GLU A 61 2.32 12.65 12.50
C GLU A 61 0.86 12.93 12.10
N CYS A 62 0.26 12.07 11.28
CA CYS A 62 -1.15 12.16 10.90
C CYS A 62 -2.07 11.94 12.10
N LEU A 63 -1.82 10.93 12.93
CA LEU A 63 -2.61 10.64 14.14
C LEU A 63 -2.53 11.79 15.16
N ARG A 64 -1.34 12.35 15.37
CA ARG A 64 -1.15 13.54 16.21
C ARG A 64 -1.99 14.71 15.72
N SER A 65 -1.98 14.95 14.40
CA SER A 65 -2.77 16.04 13.78
C SER A 65 -4.27 15.76 13.85
N GLY A 66 -4.68 14.52 13.63
CA GLY A 66 -6.07 14.07 13.77
C GLY A 66 -6.60 14.27 15.19
N ARG A 67 -5.80 13.97 16.22
CA ARG A 67 -6.16 14.24 17.62
C ARG A 67 -6.41 15.72 17.88
N VAL A 68 -5.55 16.59 17.34
CA VAL A 68 -5.73 18.06 17.47
C VAL A 68 -7.02 18.52 16.81
N LEU A 69 -7.32 18.01 15.60
CA LEU A 69 -8.59 18.34 14.93
C LEU A 69 -9.81 17.83 15.70
N ALA A 70 -9.74 16.61 16.24
CA ALA A 70 -10.86 15.99 16.96
C ALA A 70 -11.19 16.69 18.28
N LEU A 71 -10.17 17.16 19.01
CA LEU A 71 -10.36 17.87 20.29
C LEU A 71 -10.62 19.37 20.11
N GLY A 72 -10.38 19.91 18.91
CA GLY A 72 -10.39 21.34 18.64
C GLY A 72 -9.09 22.03 19.05
N ILE A 73 -8.85 23.21 18.47
CA ILE A 73 -7.66 24.03 18.77
C ILE A 73 -7.94 24.79 20.09
N PRO A 74 -7.17 24.58 21.18
CA PRO A 74 -7.33 25.35 22.41
C PRO A 74 -7.15 26.85 22.15
N LYS A 75 -7.98 27.70 22.77
CA LYS A 75 -7.91 29.17 22.61
C LYS A 75 -6.52 29.74 22.91
N ASP A 76 -5.79 29.14 23.85
CA ASP A 76 -4.47 29.62 24.30
C ASP A 76 -3.30 28.97 23.55
N ALA A 77 -3.57 28.10 22.56
CA ALA A 77 -2.52 27.39 21.85
C ALA A 77 -1.96 28.19 20.67
N ASN A 78 -1.25 29.28 20.96
CA ASN A 78 -0.29 29.88 20.02
C ASN A 78 0.77 28.85 19.57
N ASP A 79 1.01 27.81 20.37
CA ASP A 79 1.99 26.77 20.10
C ASP A 79 1.50 25.63 19.18
N LEU A 80 0.19 25.39 19.03
CA LEU A 80 -0.31 24.34 18.11
C LEU A 80 -0.45 24.84 16.65
N LYS A 81 -0.51 26.16 16.46
CA LYS A 81 -0.36 26.81 15.15
C LYS A 81 1.10 26.97 14.72
N LYS A 82 2.10 26.68 15.57
CA LYS A 82 3.51 26.68 15.15
C LYS A 82 3.70 25.63 14.05
N GLY A 83 3.74 26.09 12.81
CA GLY A 83 4.10 25.30 11.64
C GLY A 83 3.06 25.29 10.51
N TRP A 84 1.81 25.72 10.75
CA TRP A 84 0.75 25.64 9.73
C TRP A 84 0.01 26.97 9.58
N VAL A 85 -0.08 27.45 8.34
CA VAL A 85 -0.82 28.68 8.00
C VAL A 85 -2.33 28.50 8.18
N SER A 86 -2.82 27.28 7.96
CA SER A 86 -4.22 26.87 8.15
C SER A 86 -4.28 25.52 8.86
N PRO A 87 -5.40 25.18 9.50
CA PRO A 87 -5.62 23.81 10.00
C PRO A 87 -5.46 22.78 8.89
N PRO A 88 -4.97 21.56 9.20
CA PRO A 88 -4.89 20.47 8.23
C PRO A 88 -6.29 20.03 7.80
N ASP A 89 -6.41 19.58 6.55
CA ASP A 89 -7.67 19.04 6.02
C ASP A 89 -7.97 17.67 6.65
N GLY A 90 -9.11 17.58 7.34
CA GLY A 90 -9.57 16.36 7.99
C GLY A 90 -9.84 15.22 7.00
N SER A 91 -10.26 15.52 5.77
CA SER A 91 -10.51 14.50 4.73
C SER A 91 -9.19 13.86 4.28
N MET A 92 -8.16 14.68 4.06
CA MET A 92 -6.82 14.19 3.71
C MET A 92 -6.18 13.40 4.86
N LEU A 93 -6.33 13.86 6.11
CA LEU A 93 -5.85 13.11 7.26
C LEU A 93 -6.53 11.75 7.38
N ARG A 94 -7.86 11.68 7.21
CA ARG A 94 -8.59 10.40 7.19
C ARG A 94 -8.06 9.49 6.09
N TYR A 95 -7.83 10.00 4.89
CA TYR A 95 -7.27 9.24 3.77
C TYR A 95 -5.88 8.66 4.06
N PHE A 96 -4.97 9.48 4.62
CA PHE A 96 -3.64 9.01 4.95
C PHE A 96 -3.66 7.97 6.08
N ILE A 97 -4.46 8.20 7.12
CA ILE A 97 -4.60 7.25 8.24
C ILE A 97 -5.17 5.91 7.75
N SER A 98 -6.21 5.91 6.91
CA SER A 98 -6.81 4.66 6.41
C SER A 98 -5.91 3.91 5.43
N THR A 99 -5.09 4.62 4.65
CA THR A 99 -4.19 4.03 3.66
C THR A 99 -2.91 3.50 4.28
N LEU A 100 -2.25 4.29 5.13
CA LEU A 100 -0.98 3.93 5.77
C LEU A 100 -1.19 3.02 6.98
N GLY A 101 -2.22 3.29 7.77
CA GLY A 101 -2.59 2.54 8.97
C GLY A 101 -3.41 1.28 8.69
N ARG A 102 -3.55 0.84 7.44
CA ARG A 102 -4.34 -0.37 7.10
C ARG A 102 -3.86 -1.61 7.85
N LYS A 103 -2.54 -1.76 8.03
CA LYS A 103 -1.93 -2.87 8.79
C LYS A 103 -2.21 -2.79 10.30
N GLU A 104 -2.54 -1.59 10.79
CA GLU A 104 -2.82 -1.30 12.20
C GLU A 104 -4.33 -1.28 12.52
N GLY A 105 -5.19 -1.53 11.52
CA GLY A 105 -6.63 -1.62 11.69
C GLY A 105 -7.41 -0.33 11.42
N TYR A 106 -6.78 0.72 10.87
CA TYR A 106 -7.47 1.98 10.55
C TYR A 106 -8.27 1.96 9.23
N GLY A 107 -8.26 0.85 8.50
CA GLY A 107 -9.03 0.69 7.27
C GLY A 107 -10.53 0.46 7.53
N GLU A 108 -11.37 0.76 6.55
CA GLU A 108 -12.78 0.38 6.61
C GLU A 108 -12.93 -1.14 6.47
N ALA A 109 -13.58 -1.76 7.45
CA ALA A 109 -13.97 -3.16 7.37
C ALA A 109 -15.32 -3.24 6.65
N ILE A 110 -15.32 -3.80 5.45
CA ILE A 110 -16.56 -4.16 4.75
C ILE A 110 -16.88 -5.60 5.16
N ASP A 111 -18.00 -5.79 5.85
CA ASP A 111 -18.52 -7.12 6.08
C ASP A 111 -19.15 -7.63 4.78
N ILE A 112 -18.49 -8.61 4.16
CA ILE A 112 -18.93 -9.27 2.93
C ILE A 112 -19.85 -10.45 3.27
N THR A 113 -19.96 -10.81 4.55
CA THR A 113 -20.86 -11.86 4.99
C THR A 113 -22.25 -11.28 5.23
N SER A 114 -23.28 -12.07 4.91
CA SER A 114 -24.66 -11.73 5.23
C SER A 114 -24.89 -11.83 6.74
N LYS A 115 -24.38 -10.87 7.53
CA LYS A 115 -24.50 -10.79 9.00
C LYS A 115 -23.70 -11.86 9.77
N GLY A 116 -22.46 -12.14 9.36
CA GLY A 116 -21.56 -13.05 10.08
C GLY A 116 -21.67 -14.54 9.69
N GLU A 117 -22.43 -14.87 8.64
CA GLU A 117 -22.48 -16.23 8.10
C GLU A 117 -21.23 -16.57 7.27
N SER A 118 -20.75 -17.81 7.34
CA SER A 118 -19.62 -18.27 6.52
C SER A 118 -19.87 -17.99 5.04
N ILE A 119 -18.87 -17.43 4.35
CA ILE A 119 -18.87 -17.31 2.88
C ILE A 119 -18.94 -18.74 2.32
N LYS A 120 -20.13 -19.16 1.88
CA LYS A 120 -20.29 -20.42 1.17
C LYS A 120 -19.65 -20.21 -0.20
N PRO A 121 -18.66 -21.01 -0.61
CA PRO A 121 -18.24 -20.98 -1.99
C PRO A 121 -19.46 -21.39 -2.82
N ASP A 122 -19.91 -20.52 -3.72
CA ASP A 122 -20.87 -20.93 -4.74
C ASP A 122 -20.26 -22.13 -5.48
N PRO A 123 -20.99 -23.25 -5.63
CA PRO A 123 -20.45 -24.42 -6.28
C PRO A 123 -20.10 -24.07 -7.72
N VAL A 124 -18.81 -24.16 -8.06
CA VAL A 124 -18.36 -24.09 -9.44
C VAL A 124 -18.81 -25.36 -10.13
N ILE A 125 -19.89 -25.29 -10.89
CA ILE A 125 -20.37 -26.40 -11.72
C ILE A 125 -19.51 -26.44 -12.98
N VAL A 126 -18.62 -27.43 -13.08
CA VAL A 126 -17.85 -27.70 -14.29
C VAL A 126 -18.65 -28.70 -15.13
N GLU A 127 -19.30 -28.23 -16.18
CA GLU A 127 -19.90 -29.11 -17.19
C GLU A 127 -18.80 -29.59 -18.16
N VAL A 128 -18.41 -30.86 -18.05
CA VAL A 128 -17.52 -31.49 -19.04
C VAL A 128 -18.38 -31.93 -20.22
N ILE A 129 -18.35 -31.16 -21.30
CA ILE A 129 -19.03 -31.50 -22.55
C ILE A 129 -18.10 -32.41 -23.36
N ASP A 130 -18.38 -33.71 -23.36
CA ASP A 130 -17.73 -34.66 -24.27
C ASP A 130 -18.39 -34.58 -25.65
N ASN A 131 -17.65 -34.13 -26.66
CA ASN A 131 -18.14 -33.97 -28.04
C ASN A 131 -17.67 -35.09 -28.99
N ARG A 132 -17.11 -36.19 -28.48
CA ARG A 132 -16.56 -37.27 -29.33
C ARG A 132 -17.60 -37.89 -30.27
N ASP A 133 -18.81 -38.14 -29.78
CA ASP A 133 -19.90 -38.73 -30.57
C ASP A 133 -20.36 -37.85 -31.75
N LYS A 134 -20.12 -36.54 -31.68
CA LYS A 134 -20.44 -35.59 -32.77
C LYS A 134 -19.40 -35.66 -33.89
N VAL A 135 -18.16 -36.03 -33.56
CA VAL A 135 -17.07 -36.18 -34.53
C VAL A 135 -17.24 -37.48 -35.31
N GLU A 136 -17.66 -38.56 -34.66
CA GLU A 136 -17.87 -39.87 -35.31
C GLU A 136 -19.03 -39.82 -36.31
N LYS A 137 -20.16 -39.20 -35.95
CA LYS A 137 -21.30 -39.04 -36.88
C LYS A 137 -21.01 -38.14 -38.08
N ALA A 138 -20.22 -37.08 -37.88
CA ALA A 138 -19.78 -36.23 -38.99
C ALA A 138 -18.89 -36.98 -40.00
N GLN A 139 -18.12 -37.97 -39.54
CA GLN A 139 -17.26 -38.79 -40.40
C GLN A 139 -18.01 -39.91 -41.13
N GLU A 140 -19.14 -40.38 -40.58
CA GLU A 140 -20.01 -41.36 -41.24
C GLU A 140 -20.89 -40.73 -42.33
N GLU A 141 -21.33 -39.47 -42.12
CA GLU A 141 -22.13 -38.72 -43.11
C GLU A 141 -21.30 -38.24 -44.31
N GLU A 142 -19.98 -38.04 -44.17
CA GLU A 142 -19.07 -37.69 -45.28
C GLU A 142 -18.67 -38.90 -46.16
N GLN A 143 -19.05 -40.13 -45.78
CA GLN A 143 -18.71 -41.37 -46.50
C GLN A 143 -19.89 -41.99 -47.26
N GLN A 144 -21.04 -41.32 -47.33
CA GLN A 144 -22.18 -41.64 -48.22
C GLN A 144 -22.26 -40.65 -49.38
#